data_AF-A0AAD5WLA1-F1
#
_entry.id   AF-A0AAD5WLA1-F1
#
_cell.length_a   1.000
_cell.length_b   1.000
_cell.length_c   1.000
_cell.angle_alpha   90.00
_cell.angle_beta   90.00
_cell.angle_gamma   90.00
#
_symmetry.space_group_name_H-M   'P 1'
#
loop_
_entity.id
_entity.type
_entity.pdbx_description
1 polymer ?
#
loop_
_entity_poly.entity_id
_entity_poly.type
_entity_poly.pdbx_seq_one_letter_code
_entity_poly.pdbx_strand_id
1 'polypeptide(L)'
;MSLVWDKGVHTGKIDPMKFVQITSSMAAKIFNIYPRKGRIAVGSDADIVIWNPTATRTISKNTHHHAVDFNIFEGMTVYGVAETTISRGKVVWMDNRLTAEAGSGRFIPLRPFSPIAFATIQQRAKVMSPRAVKRDGTTVTGTDGTYEIDETPRRRVPPGGVSTIQI
;
A
#
# COMPACT_ATOMS: atom_id res chain seq x y z
N MET A 1 -16.02 2.08 -6.16
CA MET A 1 -15.45 3.08 -7.11
C MET A 1 -16.36 4.29 -7.29
N SER A 2 -17.67 4.13 -7.55
CA SER A 2 -18.59 5.24 -7.84
C SER A 2 -18.59 6.35 -6.78
N LEU A 3 -18.54 6.01 -5.48
CA LEU A 3 -18.47 7.01 -4.41
C LEU A 3 -17.22 7.91 -4.50
N VAL A 4 -16.06 7.34 -4.82
CA VAL A 4 -14.81 8.10 -4.96
C VAL A 4 -14.85 8.94 -6.23
N TRP A 5 -15.46 8.44 -7.30
CA TRP A 5 -15.68 9.20 -8.52
C TRP A 5 -16.61 10.39 -8.28
N ASP A 6 -17.79 10.14 -7.71
CA ASP A 6 -18.80 11.15 -7.39
C ASP A 6 -18.23 12.22 -6.44
N LYS A 7 -17.70 11.82 -5.29
CA LYS A 7 -17.25 12.77 -4.26
C LYS A 7 -15.89 13.39 -4.54
N GLY A 8 -15.10 12.80 -5.43
CA GLY A 8 -13.75 13.25 -5.75
C GLY A 8 -13.63 13.88 -7.13
N VAL A 9 -13.93 13.12 -8.18
CA VAL A 9 -13.75 13.55 -9.57
C VAL A 9 -14.87 14.48 -10.02
N HIS A 10 -16.12 14.07 -9.83
CA HIS A 10 -17.29 14.85 -10.27
C HIS A 10 -17.41 16.19 -9.53
N THR A 11 -17.01 16.25 -8.25
CA THR A 11 -16.93 17.50 -7.48
C THR A 11 -15.69 18.35 -7.77
N GLY A 12 -14.76 17.87 -8.61
CA GLY A 12 -13.53 18.59 -8.98
C GLY A 12 -12.42 18.60 -7.91
N LYS A 13 -12.50 17.78 -6.86
CA LYS A 13 -11.45 17.68 -5.81
C LYS A 13 -10.20 16.95 -6.30
N ILE A 14 -10.37 15.99 -7.20
CA ILE A 14 -9.27 15.23 -7.83
C ILE A 14 -9.56 15.08 -9.32
N ASP A 15 -8.51 15.00 -10.14
CA ASP A 15 -8.67 14.68 -11.55
C ASP A 15 -8.88 13.15 -11.77
N PRO A 16 -9.34 12.72 -12.96
CA PRO A 16 -9.53 11.30 -13.29
C PRO A 16 -8.24 10.46 -13.20
N MET A 17 -7.07 11.04 -13.47
CA MET A 17 -5.80 10.33 -13.39
C MET A 17 -5.40 10.06 -11.95
N LYS A 18 -5.69 10.99 -11.04
CA LYS A 18 -5.54 10.83 -9.60
C LYS A 18 -6.50 9.77 -9.08
N PHE A 19 -7.74 9.71 -9.59
CA PHE A 19 -8.67 8.62 -9.30
C PHE A 19 -8.09 7.25 -9.67
N VAL A 20 -7.53 7.09 -10.87
CA VAL A 20 -6.83 5.85 -11.27
C VAL A 20 -5.66 5.55 -10.33
N GLN A 21 -4.86 6.57 -9.99
CA GLN A 21 -3.71 6.43 -9.10
C GLN A 21 -4.11 5.88 -7.73
N ILE A 22 -5.12 6.44 -7.07
CA ILE A 22 -5.49 6.06 -5.69
C ILE A 22 -6.32 4.77 -5.63
N THR A 23 -7.03 4.41 -6.70
CA THR A 23 -7.86 3.20 -6.74
C THR A 23 -7.13 1.96 -7.26
N SER A 24 -6.02 2.12 -8.00
CA SER A 24 -5.31 0.98 -8.60
C SER A 24 -3.80 1.14 -8.64
N SER A 25 -3.25 2.15 -9.33
CA SER A 25 -1.81 2.22 -9.64
C SER A 25 -0.94 2.29 -8.39
N MET A 26 -1.36 3.05 -7.37
CA MET A 26 -0.59 3.18 -6.14
C MET A 26 -0.62 1.90 -5.32
N ALA A 27 -1.77 1.22 -5.21
CA ALA A 27 -1.86 -0.09 -4.57
C ALA A 27 -0.91 -1.09 -5.28
N ALA A 28 -0.93 -1.13 -6.61
CA ALA A 28 -0.03 -2.00 -7.38
C ALA A 28 1.46 -1.68 -7.15
N LYS A 29 1.82 -0.38 -7.02
CA LYS A 29 3.19 0.03 -6.68
C LYS A 29 3.57 -0.39 -5.26
N ILE A 30 2.71 -0.13 -4.26
CA ILE A 30 2.95 -0.48 -2.85
C ILE A 30 3.14 -1.99 -2.71
N PHE A 31 2.26 -2.79 -3.31
CA PHE A 31 2.33 -4.25 -3.27
C PHE A 31 3.30 -4.88 -4.28
N ASN A 32 4.14 -4.07 -4.95
CA ASN A 32 5.21 -4.53 -5.84
C ASN A 32 4.75 -5.37 -7.05
N ILE A 33 3.60 -5.03 -7.62
CA ILE A 33 3.00 -5.70 -8.79
C ILE A 33 2.74 -4.73 -9.96
N TYR A 34 3.29 -3.51 -9.89
CA TYR A 34 3.28 -2.56 -11.01
C TYR A 34 4.45 -2.85 -11.98
N PRO A 35 4.28 -2.77 -13.32
CA PRO A 35 3.08 -2.38 -14.06
C PRO A 35 2.15 -3.55 -14.40
N ARG A 36 2.40 -4.77 -13.91
CA ARG A 36 1.54 -5.93 -14.18
C ARG A 36 0.07 -5.66 -13.86
N LYS A 37 -0.21 -4.89 -12.79
CA LYS A 37 -1.55 -4.34 -12.50
C LYS A 37 -1.53 -2.83 -12.32
N GLY A 38 -2.70 -2.21 -12.42
CA GLY A 38 -2.89 -0.77 -12.19
C GLY A 38 -2.33 0.12 -13.29
N ARG A 39 -2.11 -0.42 -14.50
CA ARG A 39 -1.74 0.33 -15.70
C ARG A 39 -2.34 -0.34 -16.94
N ILE A 40 -2.84 0.45 -17.87
CA ILE A 40 -3.16 0.01 -19.23
C ILE A 40 -1.89 0.18 -20.07
N ALA A 41 -1.21 -0.94 -20.33
CA ALA A 41 0.00 -0.98 -21.15
C ALA A 41 0.20 -2.39 -21.70
N VAL A 42 0.95 -2.52 -22.79
CA VAL A 42 1.37 -3.82 -23.32
C VAL A 42 2.16 -4.57 -22.24
N GLY A 43 1.81 -5.83 -22.00
CA GLY A 43 2.41 -6.69 -20.97
C GLY A 43 1.74 -6.59 -19.58
N SER A 44 0.81 -5.66 -19.36
CA SER A 44 -0.03 -5.65 -18.15
C SER A 44 -1.14 -6.69 -18.24
N ASP A 45 -1.57 -7.22 -17.09
CA ASP A 45 -2.74 -8.10 -17.01
C ASP A 45 -3.99 -7.32 -17.46
N ALA A 46 -4.84 -7.96 -18.26
CA ALA A 46 -6.09 -7.39 -18.77
C ALA A 46 -7.20 -7.36 -17.69
N ASP A 47 -6.95 -6.61 -16.62
CA ASP A 47 -7.93 -6.23 -15.61
C ASP A 47 -8.36 -4.77 -15.85
N ILE A 48 -9.48 -4.61 -16.55
CA ILE A 48 -9.90 -3.34 -17.16
C ILE A 48 -11.37 -3.09 -16.80
N VAL A 49 -11.72 -1.83 -16.58
CA VAL A 49 -13.11 -1.40 -16.38
C VAL A 49 -13.45 -0.38 -17.46
N ILE A 50 -14.54 -0.62 -18.18
CA ILE A 50 -15.18 0.39 -19.03
C ILE A 50 -16.07 1.23 -18.12
N TRP A 51 -15.72 2.50 -17.98
CA TRP A 51 -16.27 3.40 -16.99
C TRP A 51 -17.04 4.52 -17.66
N ASN A 52 -18.33 4.66 -17.35
CA ASN A 52 -19.15 5.76 -17.80
C ASN A 52 -19.16 6.87 -16.76
N PRO A 53 -18.51 8.01 -17.01
CA PRO A 53 -18.33 9.08 -16.03
C PRO A 53 -19.61 9.89 -15.75
N THR A 54 -20.56 9.87 -16.70
CA THR A 54 -21.80 10.67 -16.67
C THR A 54 -23.01 9.86 -16.21
N ALA A 55 -22.96 8.53 -16.33
CA ALA A 55 -24.00 7.66 -15.82
C ALA A 55 -24.14 7.80 -14.30
N THR A 56 -25.37 7.71 -13.82
CA THR A 56 -25.70 7.74 -12.41
C THR A 56 -26.31 6.42 -11.97
N ARG A 57 -26.18 6.11 -10.68
CA ARG A 57 -26.94 5.05 -10.03
C ARG A 57 -27.25 5.42 -8.59
N THR A 58 -28.40 4.96 -8.10
CA THR A 58 -28.72 5.06 -6.67
C THR A 58 -28.25 3.81 -5.96
N ILE A 59 -27.44 3.99 -4.92
CA ILE A 59 -26.94 2.89 -4.10
C ILE A 59 -28.08 2.37 -3.24
N SER A 60 -28.33 1.06 -3.30
CA SER A 60 -29.30 0.39 -2.44
C SER A 60 -28.87 -1.01 -2.07
N LYS A 61 -29.24 -1.48 -0.88
CA LYS A 61 -29.10 -2.87 -0.45
C LYS A 61 -29.84 -3.86 -1.36
N ASN A 62 -30.92 -3.41 -1.98
CA ASN A 62 -31.75 -4.24 -2.85
C ASN A 62 -31.07 -4.52 -4.20
N THR A 63 -30.09 -3.70 -4.59
CA THR A 63 -29.43 -3.75 -5.90
C THR A 63 -27.94 -4.05 -5.82
N HIS A 64 -27.32 -3.98 -4.63
CA HIS A 64 -25.90 -4.32 -4.49
C HIS A 64 -25.68 -5.84 -4.55
N HIS A 65 -24.44 -6.24 -4.84
CA HIS A 65 -24.04 -7.65 -4.89
C HIS A 65 -23.33 -8.13 -3.61
N HIS A 66 -23.44 -7.38 -2.51
CA HIS A 66 -22.88 -7.80 -1.23
C HIS A 66 -23.86 -8.76 -0.53
N ALA A 67 -23.33 -9.70 0.26
CA ALA A 67 -24.16 -10.65 1.01
C ALA A 67 -24.84 -10.03 2.25
N VAL A 68 -24.41 -8.83 2.66
CA VAL A 68 -24.98 -8.09 3.80
C VAL A 68 -26.33 -7.49 3.45
N ASP A 69 -27.20 -7.32 4.44
CA ASP A 69 -28.60 -6.87 4.30
C ASP A 69 -28.79 -5.36 4.55
N PHE A 70 -27.71 -4.58 4.54
CA PHE A 70 -27.72 -3.12 4.66
C PHE A 70 -26.62 -2.48 3.81
N ASN A 71 -26.78 -1.20 3.49
CA ASN A 71 -25.74 -0.39 2.88
C ASN A 71 -25.58 0.93 3.65
N ILE A 72 -24.36 1.25 4.06
CA ILE A 72 -24.07 2.51 4.77
C ILE A 72 -24.26 3.76 3.88
N PHE A 73 -24.38 3.55 2.56
CA PHE A 73 -24.60 4.59 1.55
C PHE A 73 -25.99 4.49 0.92
N GLU A 74 -26.96 3.88 1.61
CA GLU A 74 -28.33 3.70 1.12
C GLU A 74 -28.94 5.03 0.63
N GLY A 75 -29.61 5.00 -0.53
CA GLY A 75 -30.30 6.16 -1.11
C GLY A 75 -29.39 7.19 -1.77
N MET A 76 -28.07 7.04 -1.71
CA MET A 76 -27.14 7.97 -2.36
C MET A 76 -27.13 7.77 -3.89
N THR A 77 -27.53 8.78 -4.63
CA THR A 77 -27.30 8.86 -6.09
C THR A 77 -25.87 9.33 -6.36
N VAL A 78 -25.12 8.55 -7.13
CA VAL A 78 -23.70 8.80 -7.42
C VAL A 78 -23.43 8.78 -8.92
N TYR A 79 -22.54 9.66 -9.37
CA TYR A 79 -21.98 9.63 -10.72
C TYR A 79 -20.86 8.59 -10.87
N GLY A 80 -20.66 8.11 -12.09
CA GLY A 80 -19.60 7.17 -12.43
C GLY A 80 -20.01 5.72 -12.21
N VAL A 81 -20.25 5.00 -13.30
CA VAL A 81 -20.71 3.60 -13.28
C VAL A 81 -19.76 2.72 -14.08
N ALA A 82 -19.43 1.54 -13.53
CA ALA A 82 -18.74 0.50 -14.27
C ALA A 82 -19.75 -0.25 -15.16
N GLU A 83 -19.70 0.01 -16.46
CA GLU A 83 -20.58 -0.65 -17.44
C GLU A 83 -20.08 -2.06 -17.77
N THR A 84 -18.76 -2.20 -17.90
CA THR A 84 -18.13 -3.49 -18.17
C THR A 84 -16.91 -3.68 -17.30
N THR A 85 -16.76 -4.87 -16.72
CA THR A 85 -15.52 -5.28 -16.06
C THR A 85 -14.93 -6.47 -16.79
N ILE A 86 -13.64 -6.34 -17.13
CA ILE A 86 -12.82 -7.38 -17.73
C ILE A 86 -11.82 -7.80 -16.66
N SER A 87 -11.75 -9.09 -16.39
CA SER A 87 -10.73 -9.66 -15.51
C SER A 87 -9.97 -10.74 -16.27
N ARG A 88 -8.64 -10.65 -16.28
CA ARG A 88 -7.74 -11.58 -16.96
C ARG A 88 -8.12 -11.79 -18.44
N GLY A 89 -8.59 -10.73 -19.10
CA GLY A 89 -9.00 -10.76 -20.51
C GLY A 89 -10.39 -11.37 -20.77
N LYS A 90 -11.15 -11.72 -19.74
CA LYS A 90 -12.54 -12.19 -19.86
C LYS A 90 -13.51 -11.14 -19.36
N VAL A 91 -14.60 -10.90 -20.10
CA VAL A 91 -15.72 -10.07 -19.63
C VAL A 91 -16.42 -10.82 -18.49
N VAL A 92 -16.40 -10.24 -17.30
CA VAL A 92 -16.98 -10.84 -16.08
C VAL A 92 -18.21 -10.10 -15.58
N TRP A 93 -18.40 -8.86 -16.05
CA TRP A 93 -19.54 -8.01 -15.72
C TRP A 93 -19.93 -7.20 -16.94
N MET A 94 -21.19 -7.28 -17.35
CA MET A 94 -21.77 -6.50 -18.45
C MET A 94 -23.29 -6.51 -18.32
N ASP A 95 -23.98 -5.45 -18.74
CA ASP A 95 -25.45 -5.35 -18.71
C ASP A 95 -26.08 -5.70 -17.35
N ASN A 96 -25.42 -5.26 -16.27
CA ASN A 96 -25.82 -5.54 -14.89
C ASN A 96 -25.88 -7.05 -14.53
N ARG A 97 -25.12 -7.88 -15.24
CA ARG A 97 -25.03 -9.33 -15.02
C ARG A 97 -23.59 -9.73 -14.74
N LEU A 98 -23.43 -10.56 -13.71
CA LEU A 98 -22.16 -11.20 -13.38
C LEU A 98 -22.04 -12.52 -14.13
N THR A 99 -20.97 -12.70 -14.89
CA THR A 99 -20.64 -13.93 -15.64
C THR A 99 -19.36 -14.61 -15.13
N ALA A 100 -18.87 -14.18 -13.96
CA ALA A 100 -17.67 -14.76 -13.33
C ALA A 100 -17.96 -16.15 -12.74
N GLU A 101 -17.02 -17.07 -12.94
CA GLU A 101 -17.04 -18.40 -12.32
C GLU A 101 -16.26 -18.40 -11.00
N ALA A 102 -16.75 -19.12 -10.00
CA ALA A 102 -16.03 -19.33 -8.76
C ALA A 102 -14.68 -20.02 -9.03
N GLY A 103 -13.60 -19.53 -8.39
CA GLY A 103 -12.24 -20.05 -8.63
C GLY A 103 -11.53 -19.50 -9.87
N SER A 104 -12.17 -18.63 -10.68
CA SER A 104 -11.53 -17.99 -11.84
C SER A 104 -10.40 -17.02 -11.46
N GLY A 105 -10.40 -16.52 -10.22
CA GLY A 105 -9.33 -15.70 -9.66
C GLY A 105 -8.02 -16.47 -9.45
N ARG A 106 -6.89 -15.76 -9.40
CA ARG A 106 -5.58 -16.37 -9.11
C ARG A 106 -4.83 -15.56 -8.06
N PHE A 107 -4.16 -16.25 -7.15
CA PHE A 107 -3.22 -15.63 -6.23
C PHE A 107 -2.06 -14.97 -6.99
N ILE A 108 -1.62 -13.82 -6.49
CA ILE A 108 -0.46 -13.10 -7.02
C ILE A 108 0.59 -13.01 -5.91
N PRO A 109 1.71 -13.73 -6.03
CA PRO A 109 2.78 -13.63 -5.05
C PRO A 109 3.39 -12.22 -5.08
N LEU A 110 3.52 -11.61 -3.92
CA LEU A 110 4.07 -10.27 -3.76
C LEU A 110 5.57 -10.40 -3.45
N ARG A 111 6.40 -9.73 -4.26
CA ARG A 111 7.84 -9.67 -3.97
C ARG A 111 8.11 -8.67 -2.84
N PRO A 112 8.96 -9.00 -1.86
CA PRO A 112 9.32 -8.07 -0.80
C PRO A 112 10.07 -6.85 -1.35
N PHE A 113 10.27 -5.86 -0.48
CA PHE A 113 11.06 -4.65 -0.76
C PHE A 113 10.58 -3.86 -1.99
N SER A 114 9.30 -3.52 -2.03
CA SER A 114 8.77 -2.64 -3.08
C SER A 114 9.61 -1.35 -3.18
N PRO A 115 10.08 -0.95 -4.38
CA PRO A 115 10.88 0.25 -4.53
C PRO A 115 10.18 1.52 -4.00
N ILE A 116 8.85 1.62 -4.13
CA ILE A 116 8.13 2.82 -3.67
C ILE A 116 8.23 3.01 -2.16
N ALA A 117 8.32 1.92 -1.40
CA ALA A 117 8.43 1.96 0.06
C ALA A 117 9.89 1.88 0.53
N PHE A 118 10.73 1.08 -0.14
CA PHE A 118 12.04 0.69 0.37
C PHE A 118 13.25 1.36 -0.33
N ALA A 119 13.08 2.02 -1.47
CA ALA A 119 14.22 2.57 -2.23
C ALA A 119 15.07 3.57 -1.42
N THR A 120 14.43 4.34 -0.53
CA THR A 120 15.14 5.33 0.29
C THR A 120 15.61 4.78 1.63
N ILE A 121 15.11 3.62 2.07
CA ILE A 121 15.33 3.12 3.42
C ILE A 121 16.81 2.77 3.64
N GLN A 122 17.45 2.05 2.71
CA GLN A 122 18.86 1.69 2.85
C GLN A 122 19.77 2.92 2.83
N GLN A 123 19.50 3.87 1.92
CA GLN A 123 20.27 5.10 1.85
C GLN A 123 20.09 5.96 3.12
N ARG A 124 18.85 6.05 3.64
CA ARG A 124 18.59 6.72 4.92
C ARG A 124 19.32 6.05 6.07
N ALA A 125 19.27 4.72 6.18
CA ALA A 125 19.99 3.98 7.21
C ALA A 125 21.51 4.22 7.15
N LYS A 126 22.08 4.31 5.94
CA LYS A 126 23.50 4.63 5.74
C LYS A 126 23.85 6.06 6.13
N VAL A 127 23.04 7.04 5.74
CA VAL A 127 23.32 8.46 6.00
C VAL A 127 23.02 8.85 7.44
N MET A 128 21.99 8.26 8.05
CA MET A 128 21.56 8.52 9.42
C MET A 128 22.20 7.57 10.43
N SER A 129 23.21 6.78 10.04
CA SER A 129 23.91 5.90 10.97
C SER A 129 24.55 6.77 12.07
N PRO A 130 24.22 6.56 13.36
CA PRO A 130 24.79 7.35 14.43
C PRO A 130 26.31 7.16 14.46
N ARG A 131 27.05 8.27 14.60
CA ARG A 131 28.51 8.25 14.73
C ARG A 131 28.89 8.46 16.18
N ALA A 132 29.73 7.57 16.71
CA ALA A 132 30.32 7.76 18.02
C ALA A 132 31.19 9.03 18.01
N VAL A 133 31.01 9.87 19.03
CA VAL A 133 31.90 11.00 19.29
C VAL A 133 33.20 10.42 19.84
N LYS A 134 34.31 10.66 19.16
CA LYS A 134 35.63 10.32 19.68
C LYS A 134 35.89 11.17 20.92
N ARG A 135 36.14 10.52 22.05
CA ARG A 135 36.59 11.14 23.28
C ARG A 135 37.96 10.56 23.59
N ASP A 136 38.93 11.42 23.82
CA ASP A 136 40.22 10.99 24.35
C ASP A 136 39.98 10.61 25.82
N GLY A 137 40.61 9.54 26.29
CA GLY A 137 40.37 8.99 27.62
C GLY A 137 40.36 10.10 28.66
N THR A 138 39.21 10.33 29.27
CA THR A 138 39.08 11.40 30.26
C THR A 138 39.91 10.99 31.49
N THR A 139 41.14 11.49 31.62
CA THR A 139 41.87 11.37 32.88
C THR A 139 41.17 12.29 33.87
N VAL A 140 40.45 11.72 34.83
CA VAL A 140 39.83 12.52 35.90
C VAL A 140 40.80 12.55 37.06
N THR A 141 41.33 13.74 37.37
CA THR A 141 42.16 13.96 38.56
C THR A 141 41.25 14.30 39.73
N GLY A 142 41.05 13.35 40.64
CA GLY A 142 40.42 13.58 41.95
C GLY A 142 41.44 14.09 42.96
N THR A 143 40.96 14.57 44.11
CA THR A 143 41.81 14.99 45.26
C THR A 143 42.68 13.86 45.83
N ASP A 144 42.39 12.62 45.43
CA ASP A 144 42.90 11.34 45.90
C ASP A 144 43.70 10.57 44.82
N GLY A 145 43.81 11.08 43.59
CA GLY A 145 44.61 10.48 42.52
C GLY A 145 44.03 10.67 41.10
N THR A 146 44.80 10.26 40.09
CA THR A 146 44.39 10.26 38.68
C THR A 146 43.82 8.90 38.29
N TYR A 147 42.61 8.86 37.73
CA TYR A 147 41.95 7.64 37.30
C TYR A 147 41.67 7.68 35.78
N GLU A 148 42.06 6.62 35.07
CA GLU A 148 41.63 6.38 33.68
C GLU A 148 40.21 5.80 33.69
N ILE A 149 39.25 6.51 33.10
CA ILE A 149 37.91 5.96 32.86
C ILE A 149 37.85 5.33 31.46
N ASP A 150 37.63 4.02 31.41
CA ASP A 150 37.33 3.27 30.18
C ASP A 150 35.93 3.68 29.67
N GLU A 151 35.91 4.44 28.58
CA GLU A 151 34.71 5.08 28.03
C GLU A 151 33.86 4.18 27.13
N THR A 152 33.78 2.88 27.40
CA THR A 152 32.77 2.07 26.73
C THR A 152 31.44 2.18 27.48
N PRO A 153 30.34 2.73 26.91
CA PRO A 153 29.04 2.57 27.53
C PRO A 153 28.70 1.08 27.51
N ARG A 154 28.91 0.39 28.63
CA ARG A 154 28.44 -0.99 28.81
C ARG A 154 26.94 -0.96 28.58
N ARG A 155 26.48 -1.39 27.40
CA ARG A 155 25.11 -1.86 27.24
C ARG A 155 24.93 -2.90 28.34
N ARG A 156 24.08 -2.63 29.34
CA ARG A 156 23.75 -3.64 30.34
C ARG A 156 23.13 -4.82 29.59
N VAL A 157 23.94 -5.83 29.28
CA VAL A 157 23.46 -7.15 28.92
C VAL A 157 23.23 -7.85 30.26
N PRO A 158 22.00 -8.31 30.57
CA PRO A 158 21.75 -9.07 31.78
C PRO A 158 22.58 -10.38 31.73
N PRO A 159 23.15 -10.84 32.85
CA PRO A 159 23.88 -12.10 32.87
C PRO A 159 22.90 -13.26 32.69
N GLY A 160 23.03 -14.00 31.58
CA GLY A 160 22.28 -15.23 31.31
C GLY A 160 21.22 -15.09 30.22
N GLY A 161 21.63 -15.28 28.96
CA GLY A 161 20.71 -15.28 27.83
C GLY A 161 21.44 -15.59 26.53
N VAL A 162 21.83 -16.86 26.36
CA VAL A 162 22.25 -17.37 25.06
C VAL A 162 21.01 -17.35 24.15
N SER A 163 21.02 -16.58 23.07
CA SER A 163 20.17 -16.86 21.92
C SER A 163 21.05 -16.93 20.68
N THR A 164 21.56 -18.12 20.43
CA THR A 164 21.96 -18.56 19.11
C THR A 164 20.73 -18.43 18.21
N ILE A 165 20.77 -17.54 17.23
CA ILE A 165 19.92 -17.65 16.04
C ILE A 165 20.86 -18.10 14.92
N GLN A 166 20.86 -19.41 14.67
CA GLN A 166 21.31 -19.95 13.40
C GLN A 166 20.31 -19.53 12.32
N ILE A 167 20.86 -19.23 11.14
CA ILE A 167 20.15 -19.10 9.88
C ILE A 167 19.71 -20.50 9.40
#